data_AF-A0A966TTX1-F1
#
_entry.id   AF-A0A966TTX1-F1
#
_cell.length_a   1.000
_cell.length_b   1.000
_cell.length_c   1.000
_cell.angle_alpha   90.00
_cell.angle_beta   90.00
_cell.angle_gamma   90.00
#
_symmetry.space_group_name_H-M   'P 1'
#
loop_
_entity.id
_entity.type
_entity.pdbx_description
1 polymer ?
#
loop_
_entity_poly.entity_id
_entity_poly.type
_entity_poly.pdbx_seq_one_letter_code
_entity_poly.pdbx_strand_id
1 'polypeptide(L)' 'KPGAVVIDVGINRVEGDAGKTRLVGDVDYASAEAVAGAITPVPGGVGPMTIACLLRNTVQAACAANGIKSTLD' A
#
# COMPACT_ATOMS: atom_id res chain seq x y z
N LYS A 1 -9.94 6.03 16.74
CA LYS A 1 -10.85 5.08 17.42
C LYS A 1 -10.01 3.89 17.90
N PRO A 2 -10.05 3.51 19.19
CA PRO A 2 -9.33 2.33 19.68
C PRO A 2 -9.69 1.08 18.88
N GLY A 3 -8.68 0.30 18.48
CA GLY A 3 -8.85 -0.93 17.69
C GLY A 3 -9.21 -0.70 16.21
N ALA A 4 -9.15 0.53 15.69
CA ALA A 4 -9.39 0.78 14.27
C ALA A 4 -8.28 0.19 13.39
N VAL A 5 -8.62 -0.14 12.14
CA VAL A 5 -7.65 -0.45 11.10
C VAL A 5 -7.32 0.84 10.35
N VAL A 6 -6.04 1.18 10.25
CA VAL A 6 -5.55 2.36 9.55
C VAL A 6 -4.76 1.91 8.32
N ILE A 7 -5.26 2.28 7.14
CA ILE A 7 -4.57 2.04 5.88
C ILE A 7 -4.01 3.39 5.39
N ASP A 8 -2.71 3.55 5.52
CA ASP A 8 -1.96 4.72 5.07
C ASP A 8 -1.55 4.54 3.59
N VAL A 9 -2.33 5.18 2.71
CA VAL A 9 -2.11 5.17 1.25
C VAL A 9 -1.16 6.29 0.83
N GLY A 10 -0.90 7.24 1.72
CA GLY A 10 -0.06 8.40 1.45
C GLY A 10 1.37 7.99 1.07
N ILE A 11 1.89 8.57 0.00
CA ILE A 11 3.29 8.41 -0.39
C ILE A 11 3.85 9.78 -0.71
N ASN A 12 4.42 10.41 0.31
CA ASN A 12 5.00 11.74 0.23
C ASN A 12 6.53 11.64 0.27
N ARG A 13 7.19 12.33 -0.67
CA ARG A 13 8.66 12.44 -0.66
C ARG A 13 9.04 13.70 0.09
N VAL A 14 9.85 13.54 1.13
CA VAL A 14 10.37 14.66 1.91
C VAL A 14 11.89 14.61 1.96
N GLU A 15 12.51 15.76 2.24
CA GLU A 15 13.93 15.83 2.51
C GLU A 15 14.28 14.99 3.74
N GLY A 16 15.41 14.29 3.66
CA GLY A 16 16.00 13.51 4.73
C GLY A 16 17.46 13.88 4.91
N ASP A 17 18.17 13.10 5.71
CA ASP A 17 19.54 13.44 6.09
C ASP A 17 20.52 13.36 4.92
N ALA A 18 21.55 14.22 4.97
CA ALA A 18 22.66 14.23 4.02
C ALA A 18 22.23 14.31 2.54
N GLY A 19 21.16 15.06 2.24
CA GLY A 19 20.66 15.26 0.87
C GLY A 19 19.92 14.06 0.28
N LYS A 20 19.61 13.04 1.09
CA LYS A 20 18.77 11.92 0.67
C LYS A 20 17.29 12.28 0.85
N THR A 21 16.42 11.59 0.11
CA THR A 21 14.97 11.72 0.31
C THR A 21 14.44 10.52 1.06
N ARG A 22 13.40 10.73 1.87
CA ARG A 22 12.66 9.66 2.54
C ARG A 22 11.20 9.67 2.10
N LEU A 23 10.58 8.50 2.18
CA LEU A 23 9.14 8.35 1.96
C LEU A 23 8.43 8.38 3.30
N VAL A 24 7.35 9.14 3.40
CA VAL A 24 6.48 9.24 4.57
C VAL A 24 5.03 9.11 4.14
N GLY A 25 4.20 8.57 5.03
CA GLY A 25 2.76 8.45 4.82
C GLY A 25 2.00 9.69 5.24
N ASP A 26 0.67 9.61 5.19
CA ASP A 26 -0.22 10.68 5.64
C ASP A 26 -0.47 10.62 7.16
N VAL A 27 -0.16 9.48 7.78
CA VAL A 27 -0.45 9.22 9.19
C VAL A 27 0.79 9.41 10.06
N ASP A 28 0.61 10.03 11.22
CA ASP A 28 1.58 9.94 12.31
C ASP A 28 1.57 8.51 12.88
N TYR A 29 2.48 7.69 12.37
CA TYR A 29 2.53 6.26 12.64
C TYR A 29 2.66 5.95 14.14
N ALA A 30 3.50 6.68 14.88
CA ALA A 30 3.79 6.37 16.28
C ALA A 30 2.57 6.59 17.19
N SER A 31 1.83 7.68 16.98
CA SER A 31 0.61 7.94 17.75
C SER A 31 -0.54 7.03 17.33
N ALA A 32 -0.65 6.71 16.04
CA ALA A 32 -1.69 5.84 15.52
C ALA A 32 -1.48 4.36 15.93
N GLU A 33 -0.25 3.84 15.93
CA GLU A 33 0.10 2.48 16.33
C GLU A 33 -0.31 2.18 17.78
N ALA A 34 -0.23 3.15 18.68
CA ALA A 34 -0.63 2.99 20.07
C ALA A 34 -2.15 2.80 20.28
N VAL A 35 -2.98 3.17 19.30
CA VAL A 35 -4.45 3.16 19.40
C VAL A 35 -5.09 2.20 18.40
N ALA A 36 -4.51 2.03 17.22
CA ALA A 36 -5.03 1.20 16.15
C ALA A 36 -4.88 -0.29 16.49
N GLY A 37 -5.80 -1.11 15.97
CA GLY A 37 -5.68 -2.57 16.01
C GLY A 37 -4.75 -3.11 14.92
N ALA A 38 -4.61 -2.37 13.82
CA ALA A 38 -3.64 -2.62 12.75
C ALA A 38 -3.37 -1.31 12.00
N ILE A 39 -2.14 -1.14 11.53
CA ILE A 39 -1.71 0.03 10.74
C ILE A 39 -0.71 -0.39 9.67
N THR A 40 -0.81 0.18 8.47
CA THR A 40 0.18 -0.04 7.41
C THR A 40 1.33 0.97 7.52
N PRO A 41 2.60 0.53 7.45
CA PRO A 41 3.74 1.45 7.47
C PRO A 41 3.94 2.11 6.11
N VAL A 42 4.58 3.28 6.12
CA VAL A 42 5.14 3.90 4.92
C VAL A 42 6.62 4.22 5.20
N PRO A 43 7.58 3.66 4.42
CA PRO A 43 7.39 2.76 3.28
C PRO A 43 7.00 1.32 3.68
N GLY A 44 6.55 0.53 2.69
CA GLY A 44 6.33 -0.91 2.85
C GLY A 44 4.87 -1.37 3.00
N GLY A 45 3.92 -0.43 3.09
CA GLY A 45 2.48 -0.72 3.20
C GLY A 45 1.79 -0.91 1.84
N VAL A 46 1.06 0.10 1.39
CA VAL A 46 0.09 -0.03 0.28
C VAL A 46 0.76 -0.10 -1.10
N GLY A 47 1.94 0.50 -1.27
CA GLY A 47 2.66 0.57 -2.56
C GLY A 47 2.86 -0.79 -3.25
N PRO A 48 3.45 -1.81 -2.59
CA PRO A 48 3.58 -3.16 -3.15
C PRO A 48 2.24 -3.79 -3.55
N MET A 49 1.17 -3.56 -2.78
CA MET A 49 -0.16 -4.07 -3.09
C MET A 49 -0.77 -3.41 -4.33
N THR A 50 -0.51 -2.12 -4.58
CA THR A 50 -0.93 -1.45 -5.81
C THR A 50 -0.33 -2.14 -7.05
N ILE A 51 0.96 -2.48 -7.00
CA ILE A 51 1.64 -3.20 -8.09
C ILE A 51 1.04 -4.60 -8.25
N ALA A 52 0.87 -5.35 -7.17
CA ALA A 52 0.29 -6.69 -7.22
C ALA A 52 -1.14 -6.68 -7.81
N CYS A 53 -1.97 -5.71 -7.40
CA CYS A 53 -3.32 -5.53 -7.94
C CYS A 53 -3.31 -5.18 -9.43
N LEU A 54 -2.42 -4.30 -9.87
CA LEU A 54 -2.28 -3.99 -11.30
C LEU A 54 -1.93 -5.25 -12.11
N LEU A 55 -0.97 -6.04 -11.63
CA LEU A 55 -0.57 -7.28 -12.30
C LEU A 55 -1.70 -8.31 -12.33
N ARG A 56 -2.41 -8.51 -11.21
CA ARG A 56 -3.58 -9.38 -11.16
C ARG A 56 -4.65 -8.94 -12.16
N ASN A 57 -5.01 -7.66 -12.17
CA ASN A 57 -6.01 -7.10 -13.08
C ASN A 57 -5.56 -7.27 -14.54
N THR A 58 -4.28 -7.06 -14.82
CA THR A 58 -3.70 -7.26 -16.17
C THR A 58 -3.84 -8.71 -16.63
N VAL A 59 -3.51 -9.68 -15.77
CA VAL A 59 -3.64 -11.10 -16.10
C VAL A 59 -5.10 -11.49 -16.29
N GLN A 60 -6.00 -11.03 -15.42
CA GLN A 60 -7.45 -11.27 -15.55
C GLN A 60 -7.99 -10.72 -16.87
N ALA A 61 -7.59 -9.49 -17.26
CA ALA A 61 -7.98 -8.89 -18.53
C ALA A 61 -7.45 -9.68 -19.74
N ALA A 62 -6.19 -10.13 -19.70
CA ALA A 62 -5.61 -10.95 -20.76
C ALA A 62 -6.31 -12.32 -20.89
N CYS A 63 -6.62 -12.96 -19.77
CA CYS A 63 -7.40 -14.20 -19.74
C CYS A 63 -8.78 -14.02 -20.39
N ALA A 64 -9.52 -12.97 -19.97
CA ALA A 64 -10.84 -12.66 -20.51
C ALA A 64 -10.81 -12.39 -22.03
N ALA A 65 -9.83 -11.62 -22.51
CA ALA A 65 -9.68 -11.30 -23.92
C ALA A 65 -9.40 -12.53 -24.81
N ASN A 66 -8.82 -13.59 -24.24
CA ASN A 66 -8.43 -14.79 -24.97
C ASN A 66 -9.34 -16.01 -24.66
N GLY A 67 -10.43 -15.82 -23.90
CA GLY A 67 -11.31 -16.93 -23.50
C GLY A 67 -10.64 -17.95 -22.57
N ILE A 68 -9.58 -17.56 -21.88
CA ILE A 68 -8.86 -18.41 -20.91
C ILE A 68 -9.48 -18.19 -19.53
N LYS A 69 -9.77 -19.26 -18.79
CA LYS A 69 -10.24 -19.14 -17.40
C LYS A 69 -9.08 -18.68 -16.50
N SER A 70 -9.25 -17.55 -15.81
CA SER A 70 -8.28 -17.10 -14.80
C SER A 70 -8.31 -18.02 -13.58
N THR A 71 -7.15 -18.20 -12.95
CA THR A 71 -6.99 -18.93 -11.68
C THR A 71 -6.64 -17.99 -10.52
N LEU A 72 -6.73 -16.67 -10.73
CA LEU A 72 -6.33 -15.64 -9.76
C LEU A 72 -7.47 -15.20 -8.83
N ASP A 73 -8.44 -16.08 -8.60
CA ASP A 73 -9.62 -15.83 -7.76
C ASP A 73 -9.48 -16.55 -6.41
#